data_AF-A0A2G2JQ40-F1
#
_entry.id   AF-A0A2G2JQ40-F1
#
_cell.length_a   1.000
_cell.length_b   1.000
_cell.length_c   1.000
_cell.angle_alpha   90.00
_cell.angle_beta   90.00
_cell.angle_gamma   90.00
#
_symmetry.space_group_name_H-M   'P 1'
#
loop_
_entity.id
_entity.type
_entity.pdbx_description
1 polymer ?
#
loop_
_entity_poly.entity_id
_entity_poly.type
_entity_poly.pdbx_seq_one_letter_code
_entity_poly.pdbx_strand_id
1 'polypeptide(L)'
;MNQRQQQQAIALSAVFQAASLVEELARTGEISSASSDPLIQSLFVQNPDDFNDIYGHAPKTLHTGLEQLNKACKRDPRGINPDVTRYALSLLHLERKLNKAPGMLEALGQGIEQATRQAEHFSPTHTNTVGALADIYKQTLSQLSFRIRVTGNPTYLQNTATADKVRALLLAGIRAAILWRQVGGQRWHLLFKRRSYGETCDYMLQASER
;
A
#
# COMPACT_ATOMS: atom_id res chain seq x y z
N MET A 1 -24.38 -4.08 0.59
CA MET A 1 -23.09 -3.63 1.15
C MET A 1 -23.01 -2.11 0.99
N ASN A 2 -22.63 -1.35 2.01
CA ASN A 2 -22.55 0.12 1.88
C ASN A 2 -21.23 0.53 1.19
N GLN A 3 -21.30 1.50 0.27
CA GLN A 3 -20.17 2.04 -0.48
C GLN A 3 -18.96 2.41 0.40
N ARG A 4 -19.19 3.00 1.58
CA ARG A 4 -18.10 3.36 2.51
C ARG A 4 -17.34 2.13 3.03
N GLN A 5 -18.04 1.03 3.32
CA GLN A 5 -17.41 -0.22 3.78
C GLN A 5 -16.57 -0.84 2.66
N GLN A 6 -17.06 -0.78 1.42
CA GLN A 6 -16.32 -1.24 0.25
C GLN A 6 -15.06 -0.41 0.02
N GLN A 7 -15.14 0.93 0.09
CA GLN A 7 -13.96 1.80 0.01
C GLN A 7 -12.95 1.51 1.13
N GLN A 8 -13.42 1.26 2.36
CA GLN A 8 -12.55 0.87 3.47
C GLN A 8 -11.83 -0.46 3.21
N ALA A 9 -12.53 -1.44 2.64
CA ALA A 9 -11.95 -2.73 2.27
C ALA A 9 -10.93 -2.57 1.13
N ILE A 10 -11.24 -1.81 0.08
CA ILE A 10 -10.31 -1.50 -1.03
C ILE A 10 -9.03 -0.87 -0.49
N ALA A 11 -9.15 0.17 0.34
CA ALA A 11 -8.00 0.86 0.92
C ALA A 11 -7.14 -0.09 1.77
N LEU A 12 -7.76 -0.90 2.63
CA LEU A 12 -7.03 -1.89 3.43
C LEU A 12 -6.40 -2.97 2.55
N SER A 13 -7.07 -3.45 1.51
CA SER A 13 -6.49 -4.39 0.57
C SER A 13 -5.27 -3.82 -0.12
N ALA A 14 -5.25 -2.54 -0.51
CA ALA A 14 -4.05 -1.90 -1.02
C ALA A 14 -2.92 -1.84 0.02
N VAL A 15 -3.22 -1.58 1.30
CA VAL A 15 -2.24 -1.67 2.41
C VAL A 15 -1.66 -3.09 2.52
N PHE A 16 -2.52 -4.11 2.51
CA PHE A 16 -2.09 -5.51 2.60
C PHE A 16 -1.32 -5.96 1.36
N GLN A 17 -1.70 -5.51 0.16
CA GLN A 17 -0.96 -5.80 -1.07
C GLN A 17 0.44 -5.19 -1.04
N ALA A 18 0.56 -3.91 -0.63
CA ALA A 18 1.86 -3.27 -0.46
C ALA A 18 2.73 -4.04 0.54
N ALA A 19 2.16 -4.45 1.68
CA ALA A 19 2.86 -5.24 2.68
C ALA A 19 3.32 -6.61 2.16
N SER A 20 2.48 -7.31 1.39
CA SER A 20 2.82 -8.59 0.75
C SER A 20 3.94 -8.45 -0.27
N LEU A 21 3.87 -7.42 -1.12
CA LEU A 21 4.88 -7.20 -2.14
C LEU A 21 6.22 -6.76 -1.53
N VAL A 22 6.22 -6.00 -0.43
CA VAL A 22 7.44 -5.68 0.31
C VAL A 22 8.07 -6.93 0.92
N GLU A 23 7.28 -7.82 1.50
CA GLU A 23 7.77 -9.09 2.05
C GLU A 23 8.35 -9.98 0.95
N GLU A 24 7.60 -10.16 -0.15
CA GLU A 24 8.02 -11.00 -1.27
C GLU A 24 9.30 -10.45 -1.93
N LEU A 25 9.35 -9.15 -2.18
CA LEU A 25 10.51 -8.48 -2.78
C LEU A 25 11.75 -8.58 -1.88
N ALA A 26 11.58 -8.43 -0.56
CA ALA A 26 12.68 -8.58 0.40
C ALA A 26 13.21 -10.02 0.46
N ARG A 27 12.37 -11.02 0.20
CA ARG A 27 12.73 -12.44 0.26
C ARG A 27 13.27 -12.99 -1.06
N THR A 28 12.74 -12.56 -2.20
CA THR A 28 13.00 -13.16 -3.52
C THR A 28 13.74 -12.23 -4.48
N GLY A 29 13.76 -10.92 -4.22
CA GLY A 29 14.36 -9.93 -5.10
C GLY A 29 13.49 -9.53 -6.29
N GLU A 30 12.32 -10.16 -6.48
CA GLU A 30 11.41 -9.89 -7.59
C GLU A 30 9.95 -9.94 -7.15
N ILE A 31 9.09 -9.27 -7.92
CA ILE A 31 7.63 -9.26 -7.73
C ILE A 31 6.95 -9.02 -9.07
N SER A 32 5.72 -9.50 -9.21
CA SER A 32 4.89 -9.26 -10.40
C SER A 32 4.58 -7.76 -10.60
N SER A 33 4.78 -7.26 -11.82
CA SER A 33 4.34 -5.92 -12.23
C SER A 33 2.82 -5.78 -12.16
N ALA A 34 2.07 -6.83 -12.51
CA ALA A 34 0.61 -6.82 -12.45
C ALA A 34 0.05 -6.47 -11.05
N SER A 35 0.77 -6.86 -10.00
CA SER A 35 0.39 -6.55 -8.60
C SER A 35 1.02 -5.25 -8.08
N SER A 36 2.20 -4.86 -8.58
CA SER A 36 2.95 -3.70 -8.05
C SER A 36 2.65 -2.40 -8.79
N ASP A 37 2.44 -2.44 -10.11
CA ASP A 37 2.22 -1.26 -10.93
C ASP A 37 0.96 -0.49 -10.53
N PRO A 38 -0.21 -1.11 -10.26
CA PRO A 38 -1.39 -0.36 -9.81
C PRO A 38 -1.15 0.39 -8.50
N LEU A 39 -0.34 -0.16 -7.58
CA LEU A 39 0.01 0.52 -6.33
C LEU A 39 0.92 1.72 -6.58
N ILE A 40 1.94 1.56 -7.43
CA ILE A 40 2.87 2.66 -7.75
C ILE A 40 2.14 3.76 -8.51
N GLN A 41 1.33 3.40 -9.51
CA GLN A 41 0.51 4.33 -10.29
C GLN A 41 -0.46 5.11 -9.38
N SER A 42 -1.02 4.45 -8.37
CA SER A 42 -1.94 5.10 -7.42
C SER A 42 -1.35 6.36 -6.77
N LEU A 43 -0.02 6.43 -6.60
CA LEU A 43 0.67 7.57 -5.99
C LEU A 43 0.44 8.88 -6.75
N PHE A 44 0.30 8.81 -8.07
CA PHE A 44 0.19 9.97 -8.95
C PHE A 44 -1.25 10.48 -9.10
N VAL A 45 -2.25 9.72 -8.64
CA VAL A 45 -3.67 10.11 -8.73
C VAL A 45 -4.04 11.05 -7.56
N GLN A 46 -3.61 12.30 -7.57
CA GLN A 46 -3.69 13.15 -6.36
C GLN A 46 -5.12 13.60 -5.99
N ASN A 47 -5.96 13.86 -6.99
CA ASN A 47 -7.34 14.33 -6.80
C ASN A 47 -8.35 13.36 -7.44
N PRO A 48 -8.55 12.16 -6.85
CA PRO A 48 -9.51 11.18 -7.37
C PRO A 48 -10.95 11.58 -7.05
N ASP A 49 -11.87 11.37 -7.99
CA ASP A 49 -13.31 11.49 -7.75
C ASP A 49 -13.84 10.22 -7.06
N ASP A 50 -13.28 9.06 -7.43
CA ASP A 50 -13.58 7.78 -6.81
C ASP A 50 -12.38 6.81 -6.71
N PHE A 51 -12.58 5.70 -6.01
CA PHE A 51 -11.51 4.72 -5.75
C PHE A 51 -11.08 3.93 -7.00
N ASN A 52 -11.94 3.83 -8.02
CA ASN A 52 -11.58 3.22 -9.30
C ASN A 52 -10.60 4.12 -10.07
N ASP A 53 -10.60 5.44 -9.88
CA ASP A 53 -9.56 6.31 -10.45
C ASP A 53 -8.17 5.97 -9.91
N ILE A 54 -8.13 5.48 -8.66
CA ILE A 54 -6.89 5.18 -7.93
C ILE A 54 -6.37 3.78 -8.25
N TYR A 55 -7.26 2.79 -8.24
CA TYR A 55 -6.90 1.37 -8.30
C TYR A 55 -7.49 0.64 -9.51
N GLY A 56 -8.19 1.31 -10.41
CA GLY A 56 -8.92 0.69 -11.50
C GLY A 56 -9.97 -0.30 -11.00
N HIS A 57 -10.03 -1.48 -11.62
CA HIS A 57 -10.88 -2.56 -11.17
C HIS A 57 -10.28 -3.28 -9.95
N ALA A 58 -10.51 -2.70 -8.76
CA ALA A 58 -9.95 -3.14 -7.48
C ALA A 58 -10.02 -4.67 -7.21
N PRO A 59 -11.11 -5.39 -7.57
CA PRO A 59 -11.13 -6.86 -7.45
C PRO A 59 -9.99 -7.58 -8.16
N LYS A 60 -9.58 -7.11 -9.35
CA LYS A 60 -8.49 -7.70 -10.14
C LYS A 60 -7.14 -7.09 -9.74
N THR A 61 -7.06 -5.77 -9.62
CA THR A 61 -5.79 -5.07 -9.37
C THR A 61 -5.28 -5.24 -7.94
N LEU A 62 -6.18 -5.43 -6.97
CA LEU A 62 -5.85 -5.62 -5.55
C LEU A 62 -6.10 -7.05 -5.06
N HIS A 63 -6.12 -8.03 -5.97
CA HIS A 63 -6.48 -9.42 -5.67
C HIS A 63 -5.65 -9.99 -4.50
N THR A 64 -4.32 -9.88 -4.55
CA THR A 64 -3.42 -10.34 -3.48
C THR A 64 -3.76 -9.64 -2.15
N GLY A 65 -3.99 -8.32 -2.18
CA GLY A 65 -4.38 -7.56 -1.00
C GLY A 65 -5.71 -7.99 -0.40
N LEU A 66 -6.69 -8.31 -1.24
CA LEU A 66 -8.00 -8.82 -0.84
C LEU A 66 -7.88 -10.19 -0.17
N GLU A 67 -7.11 -11.12 -0.74
CA GLU A 67 -6.85 -12.43 -0.12
C GLU A 67 -6.20 -12.31 1.25
N GLN A 68 -5.21 -11.42 1.37
CA GLN A 68 -4.44 -11.26 2.62
C GLN A 68 -5.28 -10.58 3.70
N LEU A 69 -6.07 -9.56 3.34
CA LEU A 69 -7.03 -8.95 4.25
C LEU A 69 -8.11 -9.97 4.68
N ASN A 70 -8.58 -10.81 3.75
CA ASN A 70 -9.57 -11.85 4.05
C ASN A 70 -9.01 -12.88 5.04
N LYS A 71 -7.78 -13.37 4.81
CA LYS A 71 -7.06 -14.27 5.73
C LYS A 71 -6.85 -13.63 7.10
N ALA A 72 -6.55 -12.34 7.18
CA ALA A 72 -6.41 -11.63 8.45
C ALA A 72 -7.74 -11.46 9.19
N CYS A 73 -8.87 -11.36 8.47
CA CYS A 73 -10.20 -11.23 9.04
C CYS A 73 -10.80 -12.58 9.48
N LYS A 74 -10.48 -13.65 8.75
CA LYS A 74 -10.92 -15.01 9.03
C LYS A 74 -9.95 -15.70 9.99
N ARG A 75 -10.46 -16.67 10.75
CA ARG A 75 -9.60 -17.62 11.48
C ARG A 75 -9.08 -18.69 10.51
N ASP A 76 -8.40 -18.28 9.43
CA ASP A 76 -7.81 -19.23 8.49
C ASP A 76 -6.74 -20.06 9.23
N PRO A 77 -6.82 -21.41 9.26
CA PRO A 77 -5.84 -22.26 9.93
C PRO A 77 -4.41 -22.09 9.41
N ARG A 78 -4.23 -21.71 8.14
CA ARG A 78 -2.92 -21.44 7.53
C ARG A 78 -2.35 -20.08 7.94
N GLY A 79 -3.22 -19.20 8.44
CA GLY A 79 -2.87 -17.85 8.86
C GLY A 79 -2.38 -16.95 7.73
N ILE A 80 -2.06 -15.72 8.11
CA ILE A 80 -1.36 -14.75 7.29
C ILE A 80 0.13 -14.77 7.67
N ASN A 81 1.03 -14.53 6.70
CA ASN A 81 2.44 -14.36 7.00
C ASN A 81 2.63 -13.26 8.08
N PRO A 82 3.29 -13.55 9.21
CA PRO A 82 3.49 -12.59 10.29
C PRO A 82 4.18 -11.29 9.83
N ASP A 83 5.08 -11.35 8.86
CA ASP A 83 5.77 -10.17 8.32
C ASP A 83 4.83 -9.28 7.51
N VAL A 84 3.93 -9.85 6.72
CA VAL A 84 2.88 -9.09 6.02
C VAL A 84 1.99 -8.36 7.03
N THR A 85 1.59 -9.04 8.10
CA THR A 85 0.81 -8.42 9.18
C THR A 85 1.59 -7.28 9.85
N ARG A 86 2.87 -7.52 10.17
CA ARG A 86 3.75 -6.52 10.78
C ARG A 86 3.92 -5.30 9.89
N TYR A 87 4.16 -5.46 8.60
CA TYR A 87 4.28 -4.36 7.65
C TYR A 87 2.97 -3.60 7.49
N ALA A 88 1.83 -4.28 7.32
CA ALA A 88 0.52 -3.63 7.24
C ALA A 88 0.20 -2.79 8.47
N LEU A 89 0.41 -3.34 9.68
CA LEU A 89 0.22 -2.58 10.93
C LEU A 89 1.21 -1.42 11.07
N SER A 90 2.44 -1.58 10.57
CA SER A 90 3.45 -0.53 10.57
C SER A 90 3.08 0.62 9.63
N LEU A 91 2.53 0.33 8.44
CA LEU A 91 2.01 1.33 7.51
C LEU A 91 0.87 2.14 8.14
N LEU A 92 -0.11 1.46 8.75
CA LEU A 92 -1.21 2.11 9.48
C LEU A 92 -0.75 2.92 10.71
N HIS A 93 0.40 2.57 11.29
CA HIS A 93 0.98 3.33 12.39
C HIS A 93 1.76 4.56 11.89
N LEU A 94 2.53 4.40 10.81
CA LEU A 94 3.31 5.46 10.21
C LEU A 94 2.42 6.55 9.62
N GLU A 95 1.30 6.17 8.99
CA GLU A 95 0.27 7.11 8.54
C GLU A 95 -0.22 8.01 9.68
N ARG A 96 -0.46 7.46 10.88
CA ARG A 96 -0.86 8.28 12.04
C ARG A 96 0.22 9.27 12.48
N LYS A 97 1.49 8.89 12.34
CA LYS A 97 2.62 9.78 12.66
C LYS A 97 2.71 10.90 11.63
N LEU A 98 2.55 10.56 10.34
CA LEU A 98 2.48 11.52 9.25
C LEU A 98 1.32 12.52 9.42
N ASN A 99 0.12 12.04 9.77
CA ASN A 99 -1.04 12.89 10.02
C ASN A 99 -0.85 13.87 11.20
N LYS A 100 0.14 13.64 12.07
CA LYS A 100 0.54 14.56 13.15
C LYS A 100 1.71 15.48 12.78
N ALA A 101 2.22 15.38 11.56
CA ALA A 101 3.35 16.13 11.05
C ALA A 101 2.95 16.86 9.75
N PRO A 102 2.15 17.93 9.81
CA PRO A 102 1.58 18.58 8.62
C PRO A 102 2.65 19.04 7.62
N GLY A 103 3.76 19.62 8.08
CA GLY A 103 4.86 20.00 7.18
C GLY A 103 5.51 18.81 6.46
N MET A 104 5.51 17.62 7.08
CA MET A 104 5.99 16.39 6.43
C MET A 104 5.00 15.89 5.38
N LEU A 105 3.70 16.01 5.65
CA LEU A 105 2.65 15.65 4.70
C LEU A 105 2.66 16.59 3.48
N GLU A 106 2.86 17.88 3.70
CA GLU A 106 3.00 18.87 2.63
C GLU A 106 4.26 18.59 1.77
N ALA A 107 5.42 18.37 2.39
CA ALA A 107 6.64 18.00 1.69
C ALA A 107 6.49 16.72 0.87
N LEU A 108 5.74 15.73 1.40
CA LEU A 108 5.41 14.51 0.67
C LEU A 108 4.56 14.80 -0.56
N GLY A 109 3.52 15.63 -0.44
CA GLY A 109 2.67 16.05 -1.56
C GLY A 109 3.45 16.76 -2.65
N GLN A 110 4.25 17.77 -2.29
CA GLN A 110 5.13 18.49 -3.22
C GLN A 110 6.13 17.57 -3.92
N GLY A 111 6.70 16.61 -3.18
CA GLY A 111 7.58 15.59 -3.76
C GLY A 111 6.87 14.75 -4.81
N ILE A 112 5.65 14.28 -4.54
CA ILE A 112 4.85 13.49 -5.50
C ILE A 112 4.49 14.33 -6.73
N GLU A 113 4.15 15.61 -6.59
CA GLU A 113 3.93 16.52 -7.74
C GLU A 113 5.19 16.66 -8.61
N GLN A 114 6.37 16.73 -8.00
CA GLN A 114 7.64 16.75 -8.74
C GLN A 114 7.89 15.43 -9.47
N ALA A 115 7.67 14.29 -8.80
CA ALA A 115 7.81 12.97 -9.42
C ALA A 115 6.78 12.74 -10.55
N THR A 116 5.61 13.39 -10.50
CA THR A 116 4.60 13.32 -11.56
C THR A 116 5.17 13.83 -12.89
N ARG A 117 5.92 14.93 -12.88
CA ARG A 117 6.60 15.45 -14.09
C ARG A 117 7.66 14.48 -14.64
N GLN A 118 8.34 13.72 -13.79
CA GLN A 118 9.26 12.68 -14.26
C GLN A 118 8.52 11.50 -14.87
N ALA A 119 7.36 11.13 -14.31
CA ALA A 119 6.51 10.08 -14.84
C ALA A 119 5.96 10.42 -16.24
N GLU A 120 5.73 11.69 -16.56
CA GLU A 120 5.34 12.14 -17.91
C GLU A 120 6.43 11.86 -18.96
N HIS A 121 7.71 11.86 -18.58
CA HIS A 121 8.83 11.58 -19.48
C HIS A 121 9.19 10.09 -19.59
N PHE A 122 9.09 9.32 -18.50
CA PHE A 122 9.56 7.93 -18.44
C PHE A 122 8.47 6.85 -18.28
N SER A 123 7.29 7.19 -17.75
CA SER A 123 6.24 6.36 -17.14
C SER A 123 6.28 6.25 -15.60
N PRO A 124 5.13 6.02 -14.94
CA PRO A 124 5.01 5.91 -13.47
C PRO A 124 5.87 4.81 -12.81
N THR A 125 6.12 3.71 -13.53
CA THR A 125 6.78 2.51 -12.99
C THR A 125 8.22 2.34 -13.50
N HIS A 126 8.69 3.27 -14.32
CA HIS A 126 10.08 3.29 -14.78
C HIS A 126 11.07 3.46 -13.61
N THR A 127 12.25 2.86 -13.72
CA THR A 127 13.27 2.84 -12.66
C THR A 127 13.61 4.24 -12.13
N ASN A 128 13.72 5.25 -13.01
CA ASN A 128 13.98 6.63 -12.59
C ASN A 128 12.85 7.22 -11.74
N THR A 129 11.60 7.01 -12.15
CA THR A 129 10.42 7.45 -11.43
C THR A 129 10.31 6.76 -10.07
N VAL A 130 10.58 5.44 -10.02
CA VAL A 130 10.62 4.65 -8.79
C VAL A 130 11.74 5.13 -7.86
N GLY A 131 12.92 5.48 -8.40
CA GLY A 131 14.02 6.08 -7.66
C GLY A 131 13.61 7.42 -7.02
N ALA A 132 12.92 8.29 -7.76
CA ALA A 132 12.41 9.55 -7.21
C ALA A 132 11.39 9.34 -6.09
N LEU A 133 10.46 8.38 -6.23
CA LEU A 133 9.54 8.00 -5.16
C LEU A 133 10.28 7.46 -3.91
N ALA A 134 11.34 6.70 -4.12
CA ALA A 134 12.19 6.19 -3.05
C ALA A 134 12.96 7.31 -2.33
N ASP A 135 13.43 8.32 -3.06
CA ASP A 135 14.05 9.52 -2.50
C ASP A 135 13.07 10.33 -1.65
N ILE A 136 11.84 10.53 -2.15
CA ILE A 136 10.75 11.17 -1.40
C ILE A 136 10.52 10.43 -0.09
N TYR A 137 10.42 9.09 -0.09
CA TYR A 137 10.26 8.29 1.13
C TYR A 137 11.43 8.47 2.12
N LYS A 138 12.68 8.55 1.62
CA LYS A 138 13.88 8.76 2.46
C LYS A 138 13.90 10.14 3.09
N GLN A 139 13.56 11.17 2.32
CA GLN A 139 13.57 12.57 2.76
C GLN A 139 12.40 12.89 3.69
N THR A 140 11.30 12.14 3.60
CA THR A 140 10.10 12.38 4.40
C THR A 140 9.88 11.33 5.50
N LEU A 141 9.31 10.20 5.13
CA LEU A 141 8.79 9.18 6.03
C LEU A 141 9.89 8.53 6.89
N SER A 142 11.11 8.44 6.36
CA SER A 142 12.27 7.91 7.10
C SER A 142 12.82 8.88 8.16
N GLN A 143 12.38 10.14 8.15
CA GLN A 143 12.72 11.15 9.16
C GLN A 143 11.77 11.12 10.36
N LEU A 144 10.64 10.42 10.26
CA LEU A 144 9.72 10.25 11.38
C LEU A 144 10.33 9.37 12.49
N SER A 145 9.83 9.54 13.72
CA SER A 145 10.33 8.80 14.89
C SER A 145 10.18 7.28 14.79
N PHE A 146 9.25 6.81 13.95
CA PHE A 146 8.98 5.39 13.70
C PHE A 146 9.40 5.04 12.27
N ARG A 147 10.08 3.91 12.11
CA ARG A 147 10.58 3.43 10.81
C ARG A 147 10.19 1.98 10.61
N ILE A 148 9.75 1.66 9.40
CA ILE A 148 9.46 0.28 8.99
C ILE A 148 10.79 -0.42 8.72
N ARG A 149 11.12 -1.43 9.54
CA ARG A 149 12.31 -2.26 9.36
C ARG A 149 11.96 -3.46 8.48
N VAL A 150 12.35 -3.39 7.21
CA VAL A 150 12.17 -4.49 6.27
C VAL A 150 13.25 -5.53 6.51
N THR A 151 12.84 -6.78 6.66
CA THR A 151 13.69 -7.96 6.88
C THR A 151 13.48 -8.93 5.73
N GLY A 152 14.54 -9.61 5.33
CA GLY A 152 14.56 -10.51 4.17
C GLY A 152 15.98 -10.94 3.85
N ASN A 153 16.23 -11.34 2.60
CA ASN A 153 17.55 -11.72 2.14
C ASN A 153 18.44 -10.46 2.00
N PRO A 154 19.59 -10.38 2.69
CA PRO A 154 20.48 -9.23 2.63
C PRO A 154 20.96 -8.90 1.22
N THR A 155 21.21 -9.90 0.37
CA THR A 155 21.68 -9.70 -1.02
C THR A 155 20.66 -8.89 -1.82
N TYR A 156 19.37 -9.19 -1.69
CA TYR A 156 18.33 -8.44 -2.37
C TYR A 156 18.13 -7.06 -1.76
N LEU A 157 18.16 -6.93 -0.42
CA LEU A 157 17.97 -5.65 0.26
C LEU A 157 19.13 -4.66 0.07
N GLN A 158 20.33 -5.14 -0.27
CA GLN A 158 21.47 -4.30 -0.63
C GLN A 158 21.41 -3.81 -2.09
N ASN A 159 20.59 -4.42 -2.95
CA ASN A 159 20.40 -3.95 -4.32
C ASN A 159 19.59 -2.64 -4.32
N THR A 160 20.13 -1.59 -4.96
CA THR A 160 19.50 -0.27 -5.00
C THR A 160 18.12 -0.29 -5.64
N ALA A 161 17.93 -0.99 -6.77
CA ALA A 161 16.65 -1.05 -7.45
C ALA A 161 15.58 -1.75 -6.59
N THR A 162 15.95 -2.84 -5.91
CA THR A 162 15.08 -3.53 -4.95
C THR A 162 14.72 -2.61 -3.78
N ALA A 163 15.71 -1.93 -3.18
CA ALA A 163 15.49 -1.03 -2.07
C ALA A 163 14.59 0.15 -2.45
N ASP A 164 14.73 0.69 -3.67
CA ASP A 164 13.89 1.77 -4.16
C ASP A 164 12.47 1.31 -4.42
N LYS A 165 12.29 0.13 -5.04
CA LYS A 165 10.96 -0.46 -5.23
C LYS A 165 10.27 -0.78 -3.90
N VAL A 166 11.01 -1.25 -2.89
CA VAL A 166 10.48 -1.40 -1.51
C VAL A 166 9.96 -0.07 -0.98
N ARG A 167 10.73 1.02 -1.09
CA ARG A 167 10.32 2.34 -0.59
C ARG A 167 9.11 2.90 -1.34
N ALA A 168 9.06 2.73 -2.65
CA ALA A 168 7.91 3.13 -3.46
C ALA A 168 6.64 2.36 -3.06
N LEU A 169 6.74 1.05 -2.81
CA LEU A 169 5.62 0.24 -2.31
C LEU A 169 5.19 0.65 -0.90
N LEU A 170 6.12 0.93 0.00
CA LEU A 170 5.79 1.44 1.34
C LEU A 170 5.09 2.80 1.26
N LEU A 171 5.53 3.68 0.36
CA LEU A 171 4.86 4.96 0.09
C LEU A 171 3.42 4.74 -0.41
N ALA A 172 3.21 3.82 -1.36
CA ALA A 172 1.88 3.44 -1.85
C ALA A 172 1.00 2.85 -0.73
N GLY A 173 1.56 2.03 0.14
CA GLY A 173 0.87 1.51 1.33
C GLY A 173 0.46 2.60 2.32
N ILE A 174 1.27 3.64 2.50
CA ILE A 174 0.93 4.78 3.35
C ILE A 174 -0.17 5.62 2.71
N ARG A 175 -0.12 5.86 1.40
CA ARG A 175 -1.21 6.49 0.67
C ARG A 175 -2.52 5.71 0.84
N ALA A 176 -2.50 4.39 0.70
CA ALA A 176 -3.66 3.54 0.95
C ALA A 176 -4.18 3.67 2.40
N ALA A 177 -3.29 3.77 3.38
CA ALA A 177 -3.66 4.01 4.77
C ALA A 177 -4.30 5.40 5.00
N ILE A 178 -3.84 6.43 4.29
CA ILE A 178 -4.45 7.78 4.32
C ILE A 178 -5.87 7.71 3.74
N LEU A 179 -6.04 7.09 2.56
CA LEU A 179 -7.35 6.89 1.93
C LEU A 179 -8.31 6.15 2.88
N TRP A 180 -7.83 5.09 3.53
CA TRP A 180 -8.62 4.35 4.52
C TRP A 180 -9.10 5.25 5.66
N ARG A 181 -8.25 6.13 6.19
CA ARG A 181 -8.64 7.10 7.22
C ARG A 181 -9.66 8.10 6.69
N GLN A 182 -9.50 8.63 5.48
CA GLN A 182 -10.40 9.59 4.85
C GLN A 182 -11.82 9.04 4.71
N VAL A 183 -11.97 7.75 4.42
CA VAL A 183 -13.29 7.07 4.39
C VAL A 183 -13.76 6.56 5.76
N GLY A 184 -13.19 7.06 6.85
CA GLY A 184 -13.61 6.79 8.23
C GLY A 184 -12.98 5.54 8.88
N GLY A 185 -11.89 5.02 8.32
CA GLY A 185 -11.14 3.89 8.86
C GLY A 185 -10.51 4.18 10.23
N GLN A 186 -10.57 3.20 11.13
CA GLN A 186 -9.95 3.26 12.46
C GLN A 186 -9.29 1.93 12.81
N ARG A 187 -8.13 1.94 13.49
CA ARG A 187 -7.39 0.71 13.85
C ARG A 187 -8.24 -0.35 14.53
N TRP A 188 -9.14 0.06 15.42
CA TRP A 188 -10.06 -0.84 16.12
C TRP A 188 -11.05 -1.54 15.19
N HIS A 189 -11.34 -0.97 14.00
CA HIS A 189 -12.17 -1.64 13.00
C HIS A 189 -11.55 -2.97 12.53
N LEU A 190 -10.23 -3.13 12.51
CA LEU A 190 -9.60 -4.41 12.16
C LEU A 190 -9.94 -5.53 13.14
N LEU A 191 -10.23 -5.19 14.40
CA LEU A 191 -10.62 -6.14 15.44
C LEU A 191 -12.15 -6.33 15.49
N PHE A 192 -12.90 -5.23 15.54
CA PHE A 192 -14.35 -5.28 15.76
C PHE A 192 -15.19 -5.41 14.48
N LYS A 193 -14.67 -4.99 13.32
CA LYS A 193 -15.34 -5.11 12.02
C LYS A 193 -14.74 -6.21 11.14
N ARG A 194 -13.96 -7.14 11.72
CA ARG A 194 -13.31 -8.23 10.96
C ARG A 194 -14.29 -9.01 10.09
N ARG A 195 -15.48 -9.31 10.61
CA ARG A 195 -16.52 -10.08 9.89
C ARG A 195 -16.99 -9.31 8.66
N SER A 196 -17.31 -8.04 8.85
CA SER A 196 -17.77 -7.14 7.81
C SER A 196 -16.72 -6.95 6.71
N TYR A 197 -15.43 -6.81 7.06
CA TYR A 197 -14.36 -6.76 6.07
C TYR A 197 -14.17 -8.09 5.33
N GLY A 198 -14.21 -9.22 6.05
CA GLY A 198 -14.11 -10.55 5.43
C GLY A 198 -15.23 -10.82 4.41
N GLU A 199 -16.48 -10.49 4.77
CA GLU A 199 -17.62 -10.59 3.86
C GLU A 199 -17.47 -9.67 2.63
N THR A 200 -16.94 -8.45 2.80
CA THR A 200 -16.62 -7.56 1.67
C THR A 200 -15.54 -8.15 0.76
N CYS A 201 -14.46 -8.70 1.35
CA CYS A 201 -13.40 -9.34 0.60
C CYS A 201 -13.91 -10.54 -0.20
N ASP A 202 -14.75 -11.39 0.39
CA ASP A 202 -15.33 -12.55 -0.31
C ASP A 202 -16.15 -12.12 -1.53
N TYR A 203 -17.02 -11.12 -1.36
CA TYR A 203 -17.81 -10.57 -2.46
C TYR A 203 -16.92 -10.01 -3.59
N MET A 204 -15.87 -9.27 -3.24
CA MET A 204 -14.96 -8.68 -4.22
C MET A 204 -14.12 -9.75 -4.93
N LEU A 205 -13.61 -10.76 -4.22
CA LEU A 205 -12.84 -11.86 -4.83
C LEU A 205 -13.70 -12.62 -5.84
N GLN A 206 -14.97 -12.93 -5.52
CA GLN A 206 -15.91 -13.54 -6.47
C GLN A 206 -16.19 -12.66 -7.70
N ALA A 207 -16.17 -11.33 -7.55
CA ALA A 207 -16.34 -10.41 -8.66
C ALA A 207 -15.10 -10.36 -9.59
N SER A 208 -13.91 -10.72 -9.09
CA SER A 208 -12.68 -10.74 -9.89
C SER A 208 -12.63 -11.89 -10.89
N GLU A 209 -13.37 -12.97 -10.64
CA GLU A 209 -13.46 -14.16 -11.49
C GLU A 209 -14.44 -13.99 -12.68
N ARG A 210 -15.16 -12.86 -12.72
CA ARG A 210 -16.10 -12.49 -13.78
C ARG A 210 -15.46 -11.53 -14.78
#